data_AF-A0A952P4V8-F1
#
_entry.id   AF-A0A952P4V8-F1
#
_cell.length_a   1.000
_cell.length_b   1.000
_cell.length_c   1.000
_cell.angle_alpha   90.00
_cell.angle_beta   90.00
_cell.angle_gamma   90.00
#
_symmetry.space_group_name_H-M   'P 1'
#
loop_
_entity.id
_entity.type
_entity.pdbx_description
1 polymer ?
#
loop_
_entity_poly.entity_id
_entity_poly.type
_entity_poly.pdbx_seq_one_letter_code
_entity_poly.pdbx_strand_id
1 'polypeptide(L)'
;MTRSFLIALLLGLSAQSAFAGHFIFRGKIASRETCLDQGVFSSSKCSPAALGKKRDCTVSLTTDYRGNLRSIQIASPAWVETGDHRKESLSGSLTSPYLYKDDFVAYITKLDQETSAEVKISGTRVLGAYIYTNHVQSRNAKKAATRTFNQYFCTNLSLVKQAL
;
A
#
# COMPACT_ATOMS: atom_id res chain seq x y z
N MET A 1 1.17 -34.97 58.72
CA MET A 1 0.47 -33.95 57.91
C MET A 1 1.16 -33.86 56.56
N THR A 2 0.53 -34.42 55.54
CA THR A 2 0.98 -34.42 54.15
C THR A 2 0.50 -33.16 53.45
N ARG A 3 1.36 -32.48 52.69
CA ARG A 3 1.00 -31.72 51.48
C ARG A 3 2.26 -31.25 50.76
N SER A 4 2.77 -32.11 49.88
CA SER A 4 3.59 -31.70 48.74
C SER A 4 2.71 -30.86 47.81
N PHE A 5 3.10 -29.62 47.55
CA PHE A 5 2.53 -28.83 46.45
C PHE A 5 3.53 -28.85 45.30
N LEU A 6 3.26 -29.73 44.33
CA LEU A 6 3.82 -29.66 42.98
C LEU A 6 3.16 -28.48 42.27
N ILE A 7 3.89 -27.39 42.10
CA ILE A 7 3.51 -26.30 41.19
C ILE A 7 3.90 -26.76 39.79
N ALA A 8 2.95 -27.37 39.08
CA ALA A 8 3.06 -27.58 37.64
C ALA A 8 2.90 -26.22 36.95
N LEU A 9 4.02 -25.51 36.75
CA LEU A 9 4.07 -24.32 35.90
C LEU A 9 3.98 -24.79 34.44
N LEU A 10 2.76 -24.98 33.96
CA LEU A 10 2.46 -25.05 32.53
C LEU A 10 2.81 -23.69 31.92
N LEU A 11 4.07 -23.53 31.52
CA LEU A 11 4.45 -22.57 30.49
C LEU A 11 3.84 -23.06 29.17
N GLY A 12 2.53 -22.89 29.05
CA GLY A 12 1.88 -22.75 27.75
C GLY A 12 2.37 -21.45 27.14
N LEU A 13 3.62 -21.44 26.67
CA LEU A 13 4.00 -20.59 25.57
C LEU A 13 3.06 -21.02 24.45
N SER A 14 1.96 -20.28 24.29
CA SER A 14 1.24 -20.25 23.04
C SER A 14 2.26 -19.77 22.01
N ALA A 15 2.97 -20.74 21.43
CA ALA A 15 3.63 -20.58 20.16
C ALA A 15 2.50 -20.22 19.19
N GLN A 16 2.20 -18.93 19.09
CA GLN A 16 1.52 -18.39 17.93
C GLN A 16 2.47 -18.73 16.79
N SER A 17 2.19 -19.83 16.11
CA SER A 17 2.79 -20.16 14.85
C SER A 17 2.46 -19.00 13.93
N ALA A 18 3.40 -18.07 13.82
CA ALA A 18 3.32 -16.97 12.90
C ALA A 18 3.57 -17.59 11.50
N PHE A 19 2.48 -17.75 10.77
CA PHE A 19 2.48 -18.26 9.41
C PHE A 19 2.72 -17.12 8.43
N ALA A 20 3.57 -17.35 7.43
CA ALA A 20 3.73 -16.41 6.33
C ALA A 20 2.37 -16.30 5.61
N GLY A 21 1.72 -15.14 5.71
CA GLY A 21 0.39 -14.93 5.15
C GLY A 21 0.42 -14.17 3.85
N HIS A 22 -0.42 -14.59 2.90
CA HIS A 22 -0.75 -13.81 1.70
C HIS A 22 -2.21 -13.34 1.77
N PHE A 23 -2.41 -12.02 1.79
CA PHE A 23 -3.72 -11.39 1.98
C PHE A 23 -4.09 -10.59 0.75
N ILE A 24 -5.28 -10.81 0.20
CA ILE A 24 -5.78 -10.12 -0.99
C ILE A 24 -6.99 -9.28 -0.62
N PHE A 25 -6.93 -7.99 -0.93
CA PHE A 25 -7.99 -7.02 -0.72
C PHE A 25 -8.53 -6.53 -2.05
N ARG A 26 -9.85 -6.48 -2.20
CA ARG A 26 -10.52 -5.91 -3.39
C ARG A 26 -11.27 -4.64 -3.01
N GLY A 27 -11.19 -3.64 -3.87
CA GLY A 27 -11.80 -2.33 -3.69
C GLY A 27 -12.07 -1.65 -5.02
N LYS A 28 -12.25 -0.33 -4.98
CA LYS A 28 -12.46 0.50 -6.18
C LYS A 28 -11.60 1.76 -6.18
N ILE A 29 -11.19 2.17 -7.37
CA ILE A 29 -10.61 3.49 -7.64
C ILE A 29 -11.72 4.54 -7.50
N ALA A 30 -11.61 5.38 -6.47
CA ALA A 30 -12.57 6.44 -6.19
C ALA A 30 -12.22 7.74 -6.92
N SER A 31 -10.93 8.04 -7.09
CA SER A 31 -10.46 9.25 -7.77
C SER A 31 -9.24 8.97 -8.63
N ARG A 32 -9.10 9.80 -9.67
CA ARG A 32 -7.87 10.00 -10.42
C ARG A 32 -7.61 11.49 -10.49
N GLU A 33 -6.39 11.90 -10.16
CA GLU A 33 -5.96 13.28 -10.19
C GLU A 33 -4.65 13.38 -10.96
N THR A 34 -4.44 14.50 -11.64
CA THR A 34 -3.12 14.87 -12.16
C THR A 34 -2.54 15.92 -11.22
N CYS A 35 -1.41 15.60 -10.61
CA CYS A 35 -0.77 16.41 -9.59
C CYS A 35 0.54 17.00 -10.12
N LEU A 36 0.84 18.22 -9.68
CA LEU A 36 2.08 18.93 -9.95
C LEU A 36 2.77 19.27 -8.63
N ASP A 37 3.86 18.57 -8.35
CA ASP A 37 4.80 18.91 -7.28
C ASP A 37 5.72 20.03 -7.77
N GLN A 38 5.63 21.18 -7.09
CA GLN A 38 6.41 22.38 -7.38
C GLN A 38 7.77 22.43 -6.66
N GLY A 39 8.23 21.30 -6.10
CA GLY A 39 9.48 21.20 -5.32
C GLY A 39 9.26 21.40 -3.81
N VAL A 40 8.01 21.41 -3.37
CA VAL A 40 7.60 21.43 -1.96
C VAL A 40 6.39 20.51 -1.85
N PHE A 41 6.59 19.30 -1.29
CA PHE A 41 5.60 18.21 -1.29
C PHE A 41 4.22 18.65 -0.72
N SER A 42 4.22 19.56 0.26
CA SER A 42 3.02 20.13 0.89
C SER A 42 2.21 21.08 0.00
N SER A 43 2.67 21.39 -1.21
CA SER A 43 2.03 22.34 -2.15
C SER A 43 1.61 21.71 -3.48
N SER A 44 1.60 20.38 -3.54
CA SER A 44 1.16 19.63 -4.72
C SER A 44 -0.25 20.08 -5.13
N LYS A 45 -0.38 20.70 -6.31
CA LYS A 45 -1.68 21.07 -6.86
C LYS A 45 -2.20 19.89 -7.68
N CYS A 46 -3.30 19.30 -7.25
CA CYS A 46 -3.95 18.20 -7.93
C CYS A 46 -5.25 18.68 -8.60
N SER A 47 -5.45 18.29 -9.85
CA SER A 47 -6.70 18.51 -10.58
C SER A 47 -7.37 17.18 -10.89
N PRO A 48 -8.70 17.04 -10.73
CA PRO A 48 -9.41 15.83 -11.13
C PRO A 48 -9.17 15.50 -12.60
N ALA A 49 -9.01 14.21 -12.89
CA ALA A 49 -8.83 13.70 -14.24
C ALA A 49 -9.85 12.59 -14.53
N ALA A 50 -10.12 12.35 -15.81
CA ALA A 50 -11.10 11.34 -16.22
C ALA A 50 -10.68 9.94 -15.72
N LEU A 51 -11.63 9.28 -15.05
CA LEU A 51 -11.53 7.88 -14.63
C LEU A 51 -12.11 6.97 -15.71
N GLY A 52 -11.45 5.83 -15.93
CA GLY A 52 -11.99 4.74 -16.74
C GLY A 52 -13.31 4.17 -16.20
N LYS A 53 -13.91 3.27 -16.99
CA LYS A 53 -15.13 2.54 -16.62
C LYS A 53 -14.82 1.39 -15.68
N LYS A 54 -13.68 0.70 -15.88
CA LYS A 54 -13.24 -0.39 -15.00
C LYS A 54 -12.46 0.17 -13.82
N ARG A 55 -13.16 0.37 -12.71
CA ARG A 55 -12.60 1.00 -11.50
C ARG A 55 -12.18 0.01 -10.44
N ASP A 56 -12.19 -1.29 -10.70
CA ASP A 56 -11.79 -2.26 -9.69
C ASP A 56 -10.31 -2.09 -9.34
N CYS A 57 -9.94 -2.32 -8.08
CA CYS A 57 -8.55 -2.37 -7.66
C CYS A 57 -8.32 -3.51 -6.68
N THR A 58 -7.13 -4.10 -6.72
CA THR A 58 -6.68 -5.15 -5.82
C THR A 58 -5.38 -4.70 -5.15
N VAL A 59 -5.29 -4.90 -3.84
CA VAL A 59 -4.06 -4.75 -3.06
C VAL A 59 -3.75 -6.11 -2.44
N SER A 60 -2.55 -6.63 -2.68
CA SER A 60 -2.08 -7.87 -2.08
C SER A 60 -0.91 -7.58 -1.14
N LEU A 61 -0.98 -8.15 0.06
CA LEU A 61 0.05 -8.05 1.09
C LEU A 61 0.68 -9.43 1.29
N THR A 62 2.02 -9.48 1.33
CA THR A 62 2.75 -10.70 1.73
C THR A 62 3.49 -10.42 3.02
N THR A 63 3.36 -11.31 4.00
CA THR A 63 4.04 -11.24 5.30
C THR A 63 5.01 -12.40 5.47
N ASP A 64 6.07 -12.22 6.27
CA ASP A 64 6.92 -13.33 6.66
C ASP A 64 6.35 -14.12 7.86
N TYR A 65 7.08 -15.17 8.25
CA TYR A 65 6.76 -16.01 9.40
C TYR A 65 6.80 -15.28 10.76
N ARG A 66 7.11 -13.99 10.81
CA ARG A 66 7.00 -13.16 12.02
C ARG A 66 5.85 -12.15 11.93
N GLY A 67 5.07 -12.20 10.84
CA GLY A 67 4.02 -11.24 10.54
C GLY A 67 4.55 -9.91 9.98
N ASN A 68 5.85 -9.78 9.69
CA ASN A 68 6.37 -8.54 9.10
C ASN A 68 5.97 -8.47 7.63
N LEU A 69 5.48 -7.31 7.20
CA LEU A 69 5.17 -7.08 5.80
C LEU A 69 6.45 -7.16 4.96
N ARG A 70 6.41 -7.92 3.87
CA ARG A 70 7.52 -8.17 2.94
C ARG A 70 7.33 -7.48 1.60
N SER A 71 6.11 -7.54 1.07
CA SER A 71 5.80 -6.94 -0.23
C SER A 71 4.36 -6.48 -0.31
N ILE A 72 4.17 -5.49 -1.18
CA ILE A 72 2.87 -4.97 -1.58
C ILE A 72 2.78 -5.10 -3.10
N GLN A 73 1.66 -5.63 -3.56
CA GLN A 73 1.31 -5.68 -4.96
C GLN A 73 -0.03 -4.96 -5.17
N ILE A 74 -0.14 -4.14 -6.21
CA ILE A 74 -1.36 -3.41 -6.53
C ILE A 74 -1.72 -3.65 -7.99
N ALA A 75 -3.00 -3.88 -8.26
CA ALA A 75 -3.55 -4.12 -9.59
C ALA A 75 -4.83 -3.30 -9.82
N SER A 76 -5.00 -2.71 -11.00
CA SER A 76 -6.20 -1.95 -11.36
C SER A 76 -6.34 -1.81 -12.88
N PRO A 77 -7.41 -2.29 -13.52
CA PRO A 77 -7.66 -2.02 -14.94
C PRO A 77 -7.82 -0.53 -15.29
N ALA A 78 -8.10 0.35 -14.29
CA ALA A 78 -8.35 1.77 -14.53
C ALA A 78 -7.13 2.52 -15.08
N TRP A 79 -5.91 2.12 -14.71
CA TRP A 79 -4.69 2.74 -15.24
C TRP A 79 -4.45 2.33 -16.70
N VAL A 80 -4.75 1.08 -17.06
CA VAL A 80 -4.64 0.60 -18.45
C VAL A 80 -5.61 1.35 -19.37
N GLU A 81 -6.86 1.54 -18.94
CA GLU A 81 -7.87 2.29 -19.70
C GLU A 81 -7.50 3.77 -19.89
N THR A 82 -6.67 4.33 -19.00
CA THR A 82 -6.26 5.73 -19.05
C THR A 82 -4.92 5.95 -19.76
N GLY A 83 -4.39 4.91 -20.42
CA GLY A 83 -3.16 4.96 -21.23
C GLY A 83 -1.89 4.59 -20.46
N ASP A 84 -1.99 4.25 -19.18
CA ASP A 84 -0.88 3.78 -18.36
C ASP A 84 -0.73 2.26 -18.53
N HIS A 85 -0.28 1.85 -19.72
CA HIS A 85 -0.17 0.43 -20.15
C HIS A 85 0.90 -0.40 -19.42
N ARG A 86 1.38 0.05 -18.26
CA ARG A 86 2.32 -0.71 -17.45
C ARG A 86 1.55 -1.75 -16.64
N LYS A 87 1.93 -3.01 -16.84
CA LYS A 87 1.50 -4.25 -16.17
C LYS A 87 0.19 -4.15 -15.37
N GLU A 88 -0.78 -5.00 -15.70
CA GLU A 88 -2.04 -5.18 -14.93
C GLU A 88 -1.82 -5.34 -13.42
N SER A 89 -0.61 -5.76 -13.02
CA SER A 89 -0.15 -5.77 -11.64
C SER A 89 1.28 -5.22 -11.47
N LEU A 90 1.45 -4.38 -10.46
CA LEU A 90 2.71 -3.76 -10.07
C LEU A 90 3.12 -4.28 -8.68
N SER A 91 4.36 -4.72 -8.52
CA SER A 91 4.90 -5.28 -7.28
C SER A 91 6.16 -4.53 -6.88
N GLY A 92 6.26 -4.11 -5.62
CA GLY A 92 7.43 -3.43 -5.10
C GLY A 92 7.86 -3.98 -3.75
N SER A 93 9.17 -4.07 -3.55
CA SER A 93 9.77 -4.31 -2.24
C SER A 93 9.55 -3.09 -1.36
N LEU A 94 9.20 -3.31 -0.10
CA LEU A 94 8.98 -2.22 0.84
C LEU A 94 10.28 -1.46 1.10
N THR A 95 10.25 -0.16 0.85
CA THR A 95 11.16 0.80 1.49
C THR A 95 10.61 1.15 2.86
N SER A 96 11.49 1.38 3.85
CA SER A 96 11.20 1.51 5.28
C SER A 96 9.85 2.15 5.62
N PRO A 97 9.08 1.60 6.59
CA PRO A 97 7.74 2.09 6.90
C PRO A 97 7.78 3.56 7.35
N TYR A 98 6.85 4.37 6.83
CA TYR A 98 6.57 5.69 7.37
C TYR A 98 5.48 5.54 8.44
N LEU A 99 5.90 5.59 9.70
CA LEU A 99 4.98 5.52 10.84
C LEU A 99 4.22 6.85 10.93
N TYR A 100 2.93 6.83 10.58
CA TYR A 100 2.00 7.88 10.97
C TYR A 100 1.50 7.59 12.41
N LYS A 101 0.86 8.59 13.04
CA LYS A 101 0.37 8.52 14.42
C LYS A 101 -0.52 7.30 14.70
N ASP A 102 -0.66 7.04 16.00
CA ASP A 102 -0.82 5.78 16.75
C ASP A 102 -1.83 4.67 16.32
N ASP A 103 -2.50 4.73 15.16
CA ASP A 103 -3.52 3.72 14.79
C ASP A 103 -3.34 3.06 13.41
N PHE A 104 -2.41 3.54 12.57
CA PHE A 104 -2.11 2.95 11.27
C PHE A 104 -0.68 3.26 10.79
N VAL A 105 -0.13 2.38 9.95
CA VAL A 105 1.18 2.53 9.31
C VAL A 105 0.99 2.80 7.82
N ALA A 106 1.71 3.77 7.27
CA ALA A 106 1.79 3.98 5.84
C ALA A 106 3.06 3.36 5.28
N TYR A 107 2.91 2.49 4.29
CA TYR A 107 4.03 1.92 3.56
C TYR A 107 4.18 2.64 2.23
N ILE A 108 5.31 3.33 2.06
CA ILE A 108 5.69 3.92 0.78
C ILE A 108 6.56 2.90 0.06
N THR A 109 6.11 2.44 -1.11
CA THR A 109 6.81 1.45 -1.92
C THR A 109 7.05 1.98 -3.32
N LYS A 110 8.26 1.77 -3.83
CA LYS A 110 8.56 1.98 -5.24
C LYS A 110 8.20 0.70 -5.99
N LEU A 111 7.23 0.80 -6.90
CA LEU A 111 6.75 -0.35 -7.66
C LEU A 111 7.53 -0.54 -8.97
N ASP A 112 7.94 0.56 -9.60
CA ASP A 112 8.86 0.58 -10.75
C ASP A 112 9.61 1.93 -10.85
N GLN A 113 10.26 2.20 -11.99
CA GLN A 113 11.03 3.44 -12.19
C GLN A 113 10.21 4.73 -12.03
N GLU A 114 8.93 4.73 -12.43
CA GLU A 114 8.07 5.92 -12.43
C GLU A 114 6.73 5.70 -11.74
N THR A 115 6.60 4.59 -10.99
CA THR A 115 5.44 4.28 -10.18
C THR A 115 5.82 4.03 -8.73
N SER A 116 5.06 4.66 -7.83
CA SER A 116 5.15 4.43 -6.39
C SER A 116 3.74 4.29 -5.79
N ALA A 117 3.65 3.77 -4.58
CA ALA A 117 2.40 3.69 -3.86
C ALA A 117 2.58 3.98 -2.37
N GLU A 118 1.56 4.58 -1.78
CA GLU A 118 1.38 4.68 -0.33
C GLU A 118 0.20 3.80 0.07
N VAL A 119 0.44 2.82 0.94
CA VAL A 119 -0.62 1.92 1.43
C VAL A 119 -0.77 2.08 2.93
N LYS A 120 -1.98 2.42 3.37
CA LYS A 120 -2.32 2.60 4.78
C LYS A 120 -2.85 1.30 5.35
N ILE A 121 -2.21 0.80 6.40
CA ILE A 121 -2.47 -0.51 7.00
C ILE A 121 -2.70 -0.34 8.50
N SER A 122 -3.73 -1.00 9.03
CA SER A 122 -4.01 -1.11 10.46
C SER A 122 -4.22 -2.59 10.81
N GLY A 123 -3.27 -3.18 11.55
CA GLY A 123 -3.20 -4.63 11.73
C GLY A 123 -3.11 -5.37 10.39
N THR A 124 -4.06 -6.27 10.11
CA THR A 124 -4.19 -6.98 8.83
C THR A 124 -5.16 -6.32 7.86
N ARG A 125 -5.62 -5.08 8.12
CA ARG A 125 -6.57 -4.38 7.26
C ARG A 125 -5.86 -3.34 6.41
N VAL A 126 -6.20 -3.27 5.12
CA VAL A 126 -5.80 -2.15 4.25
C VAL A 126 -6.89 -1.09 4.26
N LEU A 127 -6.57 0.10 4.78
CA LEU A 127 -7.49 1.23 4.89
C LEU A 127 -7.66 1.97 3.56
N GLY A 128 -6.61 1.96 2.73
CA GLY A 128 -6.60 2.62 1.43
C GLY A 128 -5.21 2.55 0.79
N ALA A 129 -5.16 2.77 -0.52
CA ALA A 129 -3.90 2.84 -1.26
C ALA A 129 -3.94 4.02 -2.25
N TYR A 130 -2.92 4.87 -2.18
CA TYR A 130 -2.63 5.86 -3.20
C TYR A 130 -1.55 5.31 -4.13
N ILE A 131 -1.78 5.40 -5.44
CA ILE A 131 -0.84 4.95 -6.45
C ILE A 131 -0.47 6.16 -7.30
N TYR A 132 0.83 6.40 -7.42
CA TYR A 132 1.40 7.53 -8.13
C TYR A 132 2.10 7.01 -9.39
N THR A 133 1.61 7.35 -10.58
CA THR A 133 2.16 6.90 -11.87
C THR A 133 2.67 8.08 -12.70
N ASN A 134 3.44 7.77 -13.76
CA ASN A 134 3.91 8.75 -14.76
C ASN A 134 4.64 9.94 -14.14
N HIS A 135 5.58 9.65 -13.27
CA HIS A 135 6.44 10.67 -12.68
C HIS A 135 7.33 11.36 -13.73
N VAL A 136 6.82 12.43 -14.35
CA VAL A 136 7.58 13.26 -15.30
C VAL A 136 8.35 14.32 -14.53
N GLN A 137 9.67 14.28 -14.61
CA GLN A 137 10.53 15.30 -14.01
C GLN A 137 10.62 16.53 -14.93
N SER A 138 10.56 17.71 -14.34
CA SER A 138 10.72 18.99 -15.03
C SER A 138 11.43 20.00 -14.12
N ARG A 139 11.54 21.26 -14.56
CA ARG A 139 12.02 22.38 -13.75
C ARG A 139 11.07 23.56 -13.87
N ASN A 140 10.81 24.26 -12.78
CA ASN A 140 10.05 25.52 -12.82
C ASN A 140 10.95 26.70 -13.24
N ALA A 141 10.34 27.89 -13.36
CA ALA A 141 11.05 29.13 -13.71
C ALA A 141 12.22 29.48 -12.75
N LYS A 142 12.22 28.95 -11.52
CA LYS A 142 13.30 29.11 -10.52
C LYS A 142 14.34 27.99 -10.59
N LYS A 143 14.33 27.16 -11.64
CA LYS A 143 15.20 25.98 -11.83
C LYS A 143 15.06 24.88 -10.76
N ALA A 144 14.07 24.98 -9.87
CA ALA A 144 13.76 23.94 -8.90
C ALA A 144 13.16 22.73 -9.63
N ALA A 145 13.54 21.53 -9.19
CA ALA A 145 12.97 20.30 -9.72
C ALA A 145 11.47 20.25 -9.44
N THR A 146 10.68 20.00 -10.48
CA THR A 146 9.24 19.78 -10.38
C THR A 146 8.89 18.40 -10.91
N ARG A 147 7.72 17.91 -10.52
CA ARG A 147 7.25 16.60 -10.96
C ARG A 147 5.76 16.63 -11.24
N THR A 148 5.38 16.19 -12.44
CA THR A 148 3.98 15.89 -12.75
C THR A 148 3.76 14.39 -12.57
N PHE A 149 2.64 13.99 -11.99
CA PHE A 149 2.28 12.58 -11.84
C PHE A 149 0.76 12.42 -11.81
N ASN A 150 0.29 11.22 -12.12
CA ASN A 150 -1.10 10.85 -11.87
C ASN A 150 -1.21 10.19 -10.49
N GLN A 151 -2.25 10.52 -9.74
CA GLN A 151 -2.59 9.91 -8.46
C GLN A 151 -3.92 9.16 -8.60
N TYR A 152 -3.92 7.88 -8.23
CA TYR A 152 -5.12 7.04 -8.16
C TYR A 152 -5.38 6.68 -6.69
N PHE A 153 -6.62 6.83 -6.24
CA PHE A 153 -7.00 6.43 -4.88
C PHE A 153 -7.88 5.18 -4.89
N CYS A 154 -7.34 4.08 -4.39
CA CYS A 154 -8.02 2.80 -4.19
C CYS A 154 -8.57 2.73 -2.75
N THR A 155 -9.88 2.54 -2.63
CA THR A 155 -10.61 2.55 -1.35
C THR A 155 -11.65 1.42 -1.30
N ASN A 156 -12.38 1.32 -0.18
CA ASN A 156 -13.35 0.26 0.10
C ASN A 156 -12.73 -1.14 -0.02
N LEU A 157 -11.49 -1.27 0.48
CA LEU A 157 -10.71 -2.49 0.39
C LEU A 157 -11.18 -3.51 1.42
N SER A 158 -11.74 -4.61 0.93
CA SER A 158 -12.22 -5.73 1.74
C SER A 158 -11.36 -6.97 1.50
N LEU A 159 -11.02 -7.67 2.59
CA LEU A 159 -10.28 -8.94 2.51
C LEU A 159 -11.14 -9.98 1.78
N VAL A 160 -10.62 -10.55 0.71
CA VAL A 160 -11.31 -11.58 -0.09
C VAL A 160 -10.62 -12.94 -0.06
N LYS A 161 -9.33 -12.98 0.26
CA LYS A 161 -8.58 -14.22 0.41
C LYS A 161 -7.46 -14.05 1.42
N GLN A 162 -7.33 -15.02 2.31
CA GLN A 162 -6.15 -15.26 3.13
C GLN A 162 -5.64 -16.65 2.74
N ALA A 163 -4.42 -16.73 2.21
CA ALA A 163 -3.72 -17.99 2.04
C ALA A 163 -2.67 -18.10 3.16
N LEU A 164 -2.71 -19.24 3.86
CA LEU A 164 -1.73 -19.67 4.86
C LEU A 164 -0.66 -20.55 4.21
#